data_AF-A0A673KE91-F1
#
_entry.id   AF-A0A673KE91-F1
#
_cell.length_a   1.000
_cell.length_b   1.000
_cell.length_c   1.000
_cell.angle_alpha   90.00
_cell.angle_beta   90.00
_cell.angle_gamma   90.00
#
_symmetry.space_group_name_H-M   'P 1'
#
loop_
_entity.id
_entity.type
_entity.pdbx_description
1 polymer ?
#
loop_
_entity_poly.entity_id
_entity_poly.type
_entity_poly.pdbx_seq_one_letter_code
_entity_poly.pdbx_strand_id
1 'polypeptide(L)'
;MSCFLILQTPITYDALMKMDCLEMAINESMRLLPTAPRLERVCKKTVELNGVTIPKDTLVGIPTYVLCPFCALPQFFSLHPECKSEMNQYAFMPFGLGPRNCIGMRFAQMIMKLLVVKLLQNFSMETCKETQVGTFHQYIVH
;
A
#
# COMPACT_ATOMS: atom_id res chain seq x y z
N MET A 1 -22.10 -10.95 -8.47
CA MET A 1 -22.61 -12.17 -7.80
C MET A 1 -21.52 -13.13 -7.30
N SER A 2 -20.22 -12.90 -7.56
CA SER A 2 -19.13 -13.82 -7.15
C SER A 2 -18.54 -13.58 -5.76
N CYS A 3 -18.70 -12.40 -5.16
CA CYS A 3 -18.02 -12.05 -3.90
C CYS A 3 -18.63 -12.74 -2.66
N PHE A 4 -19.95 -12.99 -2.64
CA PHE A 4 -20.65 -13.56 -1.49
C PHE A 4 -20.36 -15.06 -1.27
N LEU A 5 -20.10 -15.82 -2.34
CA LEU A 5 -19.80 -17.26 -2.24
C LEU A 5 -18.40 -17.55 -1.68
N ILE A 6 -17.47 -16.59 -1.74
CA ILE A 6 -16.12 -16.72 -1.18
C ILE A 6 -16.14 -16.63 0.36
N LEU A 7 -17.21 -16.07 0.94
CA LEU A 7 -17.27 -15.86 2.38
C LEU A 7 -17.60 -17.12 3.20
N GLN A 8 -17.95 -18.25 2.57
CA GLN A 8 -18.35 -19.48 3.25
C GLN A 8 -17.41 -20.66 3.02
N THR A 9 -16.36 -20.50 2.21
CA THR A 9 -15.42 -21.59 1.90
C THR A 9 -14.12 -21.50 2.73
N PRO A 10 -13.48 -22.65 3.02
CA PRO A 10 -12.14 -22.66 3.61
C PRO A 10 -11.14 -21.92 2.71
N ILE A 11 -10.41 -20.97 3.29
CA ILE A 11 -9.46 -20.13 2.56
C ILE A 11 -8.21 -20.95 2.24
N THR A 12 -7.90 -21.12 0.96
CA THR A 12 -6.62 -21.67 0.50
C THR A 12 -5.64 -20.54 0.18
N TYR A 13 -4.34 -20.85 0.25
CA TYR A 13 -3.29 -19.89 -0.09
C TYR A 13 -3.44 -19.36 -1.53
N ASP A 14 -3.68 -20.25 -2.50
CA ASP A 14 -3.81 -19.87 -3.91
C ASP A 14 -5.02 -18.98 -4.17
N ALA A 15 -6.15 -19.24 -3.50
CA ALA A 15 -7.32 -18.40 -3.60
C ALA A 15 -7.05 -17.01 -3.02
N LEU A 16 -6.38 -16.94 -1.86
CA LEU A 16 -6.03 -15.68 -1.20
C LEU A 16 -5.11 -14.82 -2.05
N MET A 17 -4.13 -15.44 -2.72
CA MET A 17 -3.17 -14.72 -3.55
C MET A 17 -3.79 -14.18 -4.85
N LYS A 18 -4.91 -14.74 -5.32
CA LYS A 18 -5.66 -14.29 -6.52
C LYS A 18 -6.71 -13.21 -6.24
N MET A 19 -6.81 -12.71 -5.00
CA MET A 19 -7.79 -11.67 -4.64
C MET A 19 -7.27 -10.27 -4.98
N ASP A 20 -7.44 -9.86 -6.24
CA ASP A 20 -6.93 -8.58 -6.75
C ASP A 20 -7.59 -7.36 -6.10
N CYS A 21 -8.91 -7.41 -5.89
CA CYS A 21 -9.64 -6.31 -5.24
C CYS A 21 -9.15 -6.08 -3.80
N LEU A 22 -8.91 -7.15 -3.05
CA LEU A 22 -8.38 -7.06 -1.69
C LEU A 22 -6.95 -6.53 -1.68
N GLU A 23 -6.13 -6.95 -2.65
CA GLU A 23 -4.78 -6.41 -2.82
C GLU A 23 -4.79 -4.91 -3.15
N MET A 24 -5.71 -4.47 -4.01
CA MET A 24 -5.89 -3.06 -4.32
C MET A 24 -6.28 -2.25 -3.07
N ALA A 25 -7.23 -2.75 -2.27
CA ALA A 25 -7.64 -2.09 -1.03
C ALA A 25 -6.50 -1.99 0.00
N ILE A 26 -5.72 -3.06 0.17
CA ILE A 26 -4.55 -3.07 1.07
C ILE A 26 -3.48 -2.10 0.56
N ASN A 27 -3.18 -2.11 -0.73
CA ASN A 27 -2.19 -1.20 -1.31
C ASN A 27 -2.64 0.26 -1.19
N GLU A 28 -3.92 0.56 -1.41
CA GLU A 28 -4.45 1.91 -1.25
C GLU A 28 -4.40 2.37 0.21
N SER A 29 -4.70 1.47 1.15
CA SER A 29 -4.54 1.74 2.58
C SER A 29 -3.08 2.11 2.91
N MET A 30 -2.10 1.39 2.36
CA MET A 30 -0.68 1.70 2.55
C MET A 30 -0.23 2.97 1.80
N ARG A 31 -0.93 3.38 0.73
CA ARG A 31 -0.69 4.66 0.05
C ARG A 31 -1.13 5.83 0.91
N LEU A 32 -2.33 5.73 1.50
CA LEU A 32 -2.92 6.78 2.34
C LEU A 32 -2.24 6.86 3.71
N LEU A 33 -1.90 5.70 4.30
CA LEU A 33 -1.35 5.57 5.65
C LEU A 33 -0.17 4.58 5.64
N PRO A 34 0.98 4.95 5.06
CA PRO A 34 2.13 4.07 5.02
C PRO A 34 2.70 3.84 6.42
N THR A 35 2.94 2.58 6.78
CA THR A 35 3.63 2.21 8.03
C THR A 35 5.06 2.80 8.10
N ALA A 36 5.71 2.94 6.94
CA ALA A 36 7.01 3.57 6.79
C ALA A 36 6.90 4.76 5.80
N PRO A 37 6.63 5.99 6.29
CA PRO A 37 6.42 7.16 5.43
C PRO A 37 7.71 7.72 4.80
N ARG A 38 8.87 7.21 5.24
CA ARG A 38 10.19 7.56 4.71
C ARG A 38 11.09 6.33 4.71
N LEU A 39 11.89 6.17 3.64
CA LEU A 39 13.01 5.24 3.59
C LEU A 39 14.31 6.00 3.75
N GLU A 40 15.32 5.37 4.33
CA GLU A 40 16.58 6.04 4.64
C GLU A 40 17.77 5.26 4.10
N ARG A 41 18.78 6.00 3.63
CA ARG A 41 20.06 5.45 3.17
C ARG A 41 21.19 6.35 3.68
N VAL A 42 22.26 5.76 4.20
CA VAL A 42 23.48 6.51 4.55
C VAL A 42 24.48 6.40 3.41
N CYS A 43 24.94 7.55 2.92
CA CYS A 43 25.89 7.62 1.82
C CYS A 43 27.30 7.20 2.30
N LYS A 44 27.85 6.10 1.78
CA LYS A 44 29.16 5.59 2.25
C LYS A 44 30.38 6.28 1.63
N LYS A 45 30.18 7.04 0.55
CA LYS A 45 31.22 7.78 -0.19
C LYS A 45 30.57 9.02 -0.79
N THR A 46 31.31 10.09 -1.01
CA THR A 46 30.78 11.24 -1.73
C THR A 46 30.44 10.83 -3.16
N VAL A 47 29.20 11.10 -3.60
CA VAL A 47 28.70 10.77 -4.93
C VAL A 47 28.02 11.97 -5.56
N GLU A 48 28.09 12.06 -6.88
CA GLU A 48 27.30 13.00 -7.67
C GLU A 48 26.17 12.24 -8.36
N LEU A 49 24.92 12.63 -8.09
CA LEU A 49 23.72 12.03 -8.67
C LEU A 49 22.90 13.14 -9.32
N ASN A 50 22.71 13.07 -10.64
CA ASN A 50 21.91 14.04 -11.41
C ASN A 50 22.30 15.51 -11.12
N GLY A 51 23.59 15.81 -11.01
CA GLY A 51 24.11 17.14 -10.69
C GLY A 51 24.03 17.54 -9.21
N VAL A 52 23.57 16.64 -8.33
CA VAL A 52 23.54 16.84 -6.88
C VAL A 52 24.68 16.07 -6.23
N THR A 53 25.59 16.78 -5.56
CA THR A 53 26.66 16.17 -4.77
C THR A 53 26.14 15.79 -3.38
N ILE A 54 26.19 14.51 -3.03
CA ILE A 54 25.84 13.98 -1.72
C ILE A 54 27.13 13.58 -1.00
N PRO A 55 27.53 14.31 0.06
CA PRO A 55 28.73 14.00 0.83
C PRO A 55 28.66 12.62 1.49
N LYS A 56 29.85 12.04 1.74
CA LYS A 56 30.00 10.87 2.61
C LYS A 56 29.31 11.11 3.98
N ASP A 57 28.73 10.05 4.52
CA ASP A 57 28.05 9.97 5.81
C ASP A 57 26.74 10.79 5.90
N THR A 58 26.25 11.28 4.76
CA THR A 58 24.94 11.94 4.66
C THR A 58 23.79 10.94 4.72
N LEU A 59 22.79 11.20 5.57
CA LEU A 59 21.52 10.47 5.60
C LEU A 59 20.58 11.02 4.51
N VAL A 60 20.28 10.18 3.53
CA VAL A 60 19.33 10.48 2.45
C VAL A 60 17.97 9.89 2.81
N GLY A 61 16.98 10.77 2.96
CA GLY A 61 15.58 10.40 3.18
C GLY A 61 14.80 10.38 1.87
N ILE A 62 14.09 9.30 1.60
CA ILE A 62 13.19 9.13 0.46
C ILE A 62 11.76 9.20 1.01
N PRO A 63 11.00 10.29 0.75
CA PRO A 63 9.70 10.52 1.38
C PRO A 63 8.60 9.73 0.66
N THR A 64 8.51 8.43 0.90
CA THR A 64 7.57 7.51 0.23
C THR A 64 6.11 7.94 0.35
N TYR A 65 5.73 8.62 1.43
CA TYR A 65 4.37 9.12 1.63
C TYR A 65 3.91 10.12 0.56
N VAL A 66 4.80 10.99 0.08
CA VAL A 66 4.45 12.06 -0.88
C VAL A 66 4.78 11.72 -2.32
N LEU A 67 5.57 10.66 -2.56
CA LEU A 67 6.02 10.27 -3.90
C LEU A 67 4.91 9.62 -4.73
N CYS A 68 3.89 9.04 -4.09
CA CYS A 68 2.80 8.39 -4.81
C CYS A 68 1.76 9.43 -5.22
N PRO A 69 1.62 9.75 -6.53
CA PRO A 69 0.65 10.73 -6.99
C PRO A 69 -0.77 10.24 -6.71
N PHE A 70 -1.68 11.18 -6.42
CA PHE A 70 -3.10 10.89 -6.34
C PHE A 70 -3.63 10.64 -7.76
N CYS A 71 -4.24 9.48 -8.00
CA CYS A 71 -4.92 9.20 -9.27
C CYS A 71 -6.34 9.77 -9.16
N ALA A 72 -6.70 10.68 -10.07
CA ALA A 72 -8.00 11.38 -10.07
C ALA A 72 -9.16 10.52 -10.64
N LEU A 73 -8.97 9.21 -10.85
CA LEU A 73 -10.04 8.35 -11.34
C LEU A 73 -11.14 8.25 -10.27
N PRO A 74 -12.42 8.25 -10.69
CA PRO A 74 -13.58 8.15 -9.79
C PRO A 74 -13.73 6.77 -9.13
N GLN A 75 -12.81 5.83 -9.43
CA GLN A 75 -12.80 4.52 -8.83
C GLN A 75 -12.07 4.58 -7.50
N PHE A 76 -12.71 4.08 -6.43
CA PHE A 76 -12.30 4.08 -5.02
C PHE A 76 -10.84 3.65 -4.69
N PHE A 77 -10.05 3.23 -5.67
CA PHE A 77 -8.65 2.83 -5.51
C PHE A 77 -7.76 3.51 -6.56
N SER A 78 -6.92 4.46 -6.13
CA SER A 78 -5.91 5.11 -6.99
C SER A 78 -4.84 4.16 -7.53
N LEU A 79 -4.86 2.89 -7.11
CA LEU A 79 -3.96 1.81 -7.54
C LEU A 79 -4.66 0.78 -8.46
N HIS A 80 -5.74 1.17 -9.13
CA HIS A 80 -6.34 0.42 -10.23
C HIS A 80 -5.31 0.14 -11.34
N PRO A 81 -5.38 -0.99 -12.07
CA PRO A 81 -4.43 -1.33 -13.14
C PRO A 81 -4.17 -0.21 -14.16
N GLU A 82 -5.20 0.56 -14.50
CA GLU A 82 -5.12 1.71 -15.41
C GLU A 82 -4.27 2.86 -14.85
N CYS A 83 -4.33 3.13 -13.55
CA CYS A 83 -3.44 4.11 -12.89
C CYS A 83 -2.02 3.54 -12.71
N LYS A 84 -1.88 2.21 -12.59
CA LYS A 84 -0.58 1.55 -12.35
C LYS A 84 0.30 1.51 -13.61
N SER A 85 -0.28 1.36 -14.79
CA SER A 85 0.50 1.25 -16.04
C SER A 85 1.37 2.47 -16.35
N GLU A 86 0.99 3.64 -15.85
CA GLU A 86 1.73 4.89 -16.04
C GLU A 86 2.64 5.23 -14.85
N MET A 87 2.59 4.44 -13.78
CA MET A 87 3.24 4.76 -12.52
C MET A 87 4.69 4.30 -12.48
N ASN A 88 5.59 5.24 -12.18
CA ASN A 88 6.98 4.92 -11.92
C ASN A 88 7.08 3.95 -10.72
N GLN A 89 7.88 2.88 -10.83
CA GLN A 89 8.12 1.93 -9.73
C GLN A 89 8.65 2.57 -8.44
N TYR A 90 9.29 3.74 -8.54
CA TYR A 90 9.77 4.53 -7.40
C TYR A 90 8.70 5.46 -6.81
N ALA A 91 7.51 5.55 -7.40
CA ALA A 91 6.42 6.36 -6.88
C ALA A 91 5.65 5.64 -5.76
N PHE A 92 5.62 4.30 -5.75
CA PHE A 92 4.93 3.52 -4.72
C PHE A 92 5.81 2.39 -4.18
N MET A 93 6.38 2.61 -3.00
CA MET A 93 7.30 1.66 -2.35
C MET A 93 6.89 1.37 -0.89
N PRO A 94 5.69 0.83 -0.64
CA PRO A 94 5.18 0.61 0.73
C PRO A 94 6.05 -0.35 1.56
N PHE A 95 6.79 -1.24 0.88
CA PHE A 95 7.73 -2.18 1.49
C PHE A 95 9.19 -1.86 1.16
N GLY A 96 9.46 -0.68 0.60
CA GLY A 96 10.77 -0.33 0.05
C GLY A 96 11.13 -1.11 -1.22
N LEU A 97 12.31 -0.79 -1.77
CA LEU A 97 12.82 -1.36 -3.00
C LEU A 97 14.33 -1.64 -2.89
N GLY A 98 14.80 -2.62 -3.65
CA GLY A 98 16.20 -3.07 -3.67
C GLY A 98 16.57 -4.02 -2.53
N PRO A 99 17.88 -4.26 -2.28
CA PRO A 99 18.37 -5.29 -1.35
C PRO A 99 18.01 -5.08 0.13
N ARG A 100 17.48 -3.90 0.48
CA ARG A 100 17.04 -3.53 1.83
C ARG A 100 15.53 -3.26 1.86
N ASN A 101 14.77 -3.88 0.96
CA ASN A 101 13.32 -3.91 1.05
C ASN A 101 12.87 -4.79 2.24
N CYS A 102 11.58 -4.72 2.56
CA CYS A 102 11.00 -5.47 3.66
C CYS A 102 11.13 -6.98 3.39
N ILE A 103 11.93 -7.66 4.20
CA ILE A 103 12.08 -9.12 4.16
C ILE A 103 10.74 -9.84 4.43
N GLY A 104 9.85 -9.19 5.17
CA GLY A 104 8.52 -9.70 5.53
C GLY A 104 7.42 -9.37 4.52
N MET A 105 7.72 -8.73 3.38
CA MET A 105 6.69 -8.25 2.43
C MET A 105 5.66 -9.32 2.07
N ARG A 106 6.12 -10.50 1.62
CA ARG A 106 5.23 -11.59 1.20
C ARG A 106 4.38 -12.14 2.34
N PHE A 107 4.99 -12.27 3.52
CA PHE A 107 4.30 -12.73 4.73
C PHE A 107 3.24 -11.72 5.18
N ALA A 108 3.58 -10.44 5.22
CA ALA A 108 2.66 -9.37 5.59
C ALA A 108 1.47 -9.30 4.62
N GLN A 109 1.72 -9.35 3.30
CA GLN A 109 0.64 -9.38 2.31
C GLN A 109 -0.30 -10.57 2.50
N MET A 110 0.25 -11.77 2.72
CA MET A 110 -0.55 -12.97 2.99
C MET A 110 -1.39 -12.81 4.26
N ILE A 111 -0.77 -12.41 5.38
CA ILE A 111 -1.46 -12.29 6.67
C ILE A 111 -2.52 -11.19 6.64
N MET A 112 -2.24 -10.02 6.05
CA MET A 112 -3.23 -8.95 5.92
C MET A 112 -4.44 -9.41 5.11
N LYS A 113 -4.21 -10.07 3.97
CA LYS A 113 -5.31 -10.63 3.17
C LYS A 113 -6.11 -11.65 3.98
N LEU A 114 -5.44 -12.57 4.67
CA LEU A 114 -6.10 -13.61 5.47
C LEU A 114 -6.98 -13.01 6.57
N LEU A 115 -6.46 -12.02 7.30
CA LEU A 115 -7.16 -11.34 8.39
C LEU A 115 -8.40 -10.60 7.88
N VAL A 116 -8.26 -9.81 6.80
CA VAL A 116 -9.40 -9.08 6.24
C VAL A 116 -10.48 -10.04 5.76
N VAL A 117 -10.12 -11.12 5.05
CA VAL A 117 -11.12 -12.12 4.63
C VAL A 117 -11.79 -12.75 5.85
N LYS A 118 -11.03 -13.16 6.87
CA LYS A 118 -11.61 -13.77 8.08
C LYS A 118 -12.54 -12.83 8.84
N LEU A 119 -12.21 -11.54 8.91
CA LEU A 119 -13.10 -10.54 9.50
C LEU A 119 -14.40 -10.42 8.69
N LEU A 120 -14.30 -10.29 7.36
CA LEU A 120 -15.46 -10.18 6.48
C LEU A 120 -16.31 -11.46 6.40
N GLN A 121 -15.72 -12.64 6.65
CA GLN A 121 -16.45 -13.91 6.70
C GLN A 121 -17.33 -14.03 7.96
N ASN A 122 -16.91 -13.45 9.07
CA ASN A 122 -17.52 -13.68 10.38
C ASN A 122 -18.25 -12.45 10.94
N PHE A 123 -17.98 -11.26 10.42
CA PHE A 123 -18.47 -10.00 10.97
C PHE A 123 -18.88 -9.03 9.87
N SER A 124 -19.92 -8.23 10.14
CA SER A 124 -20.18 -6.98 9.43
C SER A 124 -19.59 -5.83 10.24
N MET A 125 -18.94 -4.89 9.57
CA MET A 125 -18.34 -3.71 10.21
C MET A 125 -19.11 -2.46 9.79
N GLU A 126 -19.54 -1.67 10.78
CA GLU A 126 -20.25 -0.41 10.58
C GLU A 126 -19.66 0.66 11.50
N THR A 127 -19.70 1.92 11.06
CA THR A 127 -19.24 3.04 11.88
C THR A 127 -20.25 3.37 12.97
N CYS A 128 -19.78 3.64 14.19
CA CYS A 128 -20.61 4.18 15.27
C CYS A 128 -20.41 5.70 15.43
N LYS A 129 -21.21 6.36 16.28
CA LYS A 129 -21.18 7.82 16.47
C LYS A 129 -19.83 8.34 16.94
N GLU A 130 -19.08 7.50 17.63
CA GLU A 130 -17.75 7.78 18.18
C GLU A 130 -16.63 7.50 17.18
N THR A 131 -16.93 6.86 16.04
CA THR A 131 -15.92 6.57 15.02
C THR A 131 -15.44 7.87 14.39
N GLN A 132 -14.16 8.20 14.59
CA GLN A 132 -13.52 9.32 13.94
C GLN A 132 -13.26 8.97 12.47
N VAL A 133 -14.24 9.27 11.62
CA VAL A 133 -14.08 9.17 10.18
C VAL A 133 -13.15 10.30 9.74
N GLY A 134 -11.88 9.97 9.52
CA GLY A 134 -10.87 10.94 9.10
C GLY A 134 -11.25 11.64 7.79
N THR A 135 -10.75 12.86 7.60
CA THR A 135 -11.06 13.75 6.46
C THR A 135 -10.77 13.14 5.08
N PHE A 136 -9.95 12.08 5.01
CA PHE A 136 -9.73 11.30 3.79
C PHE A 136 -11.00 10.64 3.25
N HIS A 137 -11.99 10.36 4.12
CA HIS A 137 -13.27 9.77 3.71
C HIS A 137 -14.11 10.74 2.85
N GLN A 138 -13.98 12.06 3.05
CA GLN A 138 -14.72 13.05 2.25
C GLN A 138 -14.27 13.08 0.78
N TYR A 139 -13.02 12.69 0.48
CA TYR A 139 -12.52 12.62 -0.90
C TYR A 139 -12.82 11.28 -1.60
N ILE A 140 -13.30 10.28 -0.86
CA ILE A 140 -13.53 8.91 -1.36
C ILE A 140 -15.03 8.63 -1.57
N VAL A 141 -15.94 9.38 -0.95
CA VAL A 141 -17.40 9.14 -0.97
C VAL A 141 -18.18 10.22 -1.75
N HIS A 142 -17.51 10.97 -2.63
CA HIS A 142 -18.16 11.91 -3.57
C HIS A 142 -17.99 11.44 -5.02
#